data_AF-A0A2T5JSR4-F1
#
_entry.id   AF-A0A2T5JSR4-F1
#
_cell.length_a   1.000
_cell.length_b   1.000
_cell.length_c   1.000
_cell.angle_alpha   90.00
_cell.angle_beta   90.00
_cell.angle_gamma   90.00
#
_symmetry.space_group_name_H-M   'P 1'
#
loop_
_entity.id
_entity.type
_entity.pdbx_description
1 polymer ?
#
loop_
_entity_poly.entity_id
_entity_poly.type
_entity_poly.pdbx_seq_one_letter_code
_entity_poly.pdbx_strand_id
1 'polypeptide(L)'
;MRSRIHRKGYRNRPLNERGKQGNRTRSGIRVRVDHVFGAQANDMGGVLVRTIGLTRAKVKIGLKNLAYNMRRLGQLRRLHPNPV
;
A
#
# COMPACT_ATOMS: atom_id res chain seq x y z
N MET A 1 6.02 0.48 25.24
CA MET A 1 5.86 0.65 23.77
C MET A 1 4.40 0.47 23.37
N ARG A 2 3.82 1.33 22.52
CA ARG A 2 2.46 1.13 21.96
C ARG A 2 2.54 0.23 20.72
N SER A 3 1.84 -0.91 20.73
CA SER A 3 1.76 -1.80 19.56
C SER A 3 1.09 -1.12 18.36
N ARG A 4 1.75 -1.17 17.20
CA ARG A 4 1.27 -0.65 15.91
C ARG A 4 0.54 -1.73 15.08
N ILE A 5 0.43 -2.95 15.60
CA ILE A 5 -0.15 -4.09 14.91
C ILE A 5 -1.68 -4.04 15.00
N HIS A 6 -2.37 -4.39 13.91
CA HIS A 6 -3.81 -4.58 13.89
C HIS A 6 -4.25 -5.69 14.85
N ARG A 7 -5.32 -5.45 15.61
CA ARG A 7 -5.92 -6.47 16.46
C ARG A 7 -6.84 -7.35 15.62
N LYS A 8 -6.67 -8.67 15.70
CA LYS A 8 -7.54 -9.65 15.04
C LYS A 8 -8.68 -10.03 15.98
N GLY A 9 -9.91 -10.07 15.46
CA GLY A 9 -11.04 -10.66 16.17
C GLY A 9 -11.04 -12.18 15.98
N TYR A 10 -11.57 -12.91 16.95
CA TYR A 10 -11.65 -14.38 16.90
C TYR A 10 -13.10 -14.85 16.94
N ARG A 11 -13.34 -16.12 16.56
CA ARG A 11 -14.65 -16.75 16.70
C ARG A 11 -15.10 -16.64 18.16
N ASN A 12 -16.33 -16.17 18.38
CA ASN A 12 -16.92 -15.91 19.71
C ASN A 12 -16.21 -14.83 20.55
N ARG A 13 -15.25 -14.10 19.97
CA ARG A 13 -14.57 -12.94 20.58
C ARG A 13 -14.39 -11.84 19.54
N PRO A 14 -15.48 -11.17 19.13
CA PRO A 14 -15.41 -10.09 18.17
C PRO A 14 -14.62 -8.91 18.72
N LEU A 15 -14.10 -8.09 17.81
CA LEU A 15 -13.41 -6.86 18.20
C LEU A 15 -14.41 -5.89 18.84
N ASN A 16 -14.09 -5.38 20.02
CA ASN A 16 -14.85 -4.29 20.62
C ASN A 16 -14.72 -3.00 19.79
N GLU A 17 -15.65 -2.06 19.95
CA GLU A 17 -15.67 -0.80 19.19
C GLU A 17 -14.37 -0.02 19.31
N ARG A 18 -13.81 0.06 20.53
CA ARG A 18 -12.50 0.66 20.78
C ARG A 18 -11.38 -0.01 19.98
N GLY A 19 -11.42 -1.34 19.85
CA GLY A 19 -10.50 -2.12 19.04
C GLY A 19 -10.66 -1.86 17.55
N LYS A 20 -11.90 -1.75 17.06
CA LYS A 20 -12.21 -1.39 15.67
C LYS A 20 -11.69 0.01 15.35
N GLN A 21 -11.91 0.97 16.23
CA GLN A 21 -11.45 2.34 16.05
C GLN A 21 -9.93 2.44 16.06
N GLY A 22 -9.26 1.73 16.98
CA GLY A 22 -7.80 1.60 16.97
C GLY A 22 -7.25 0.97 15.68
N ASN A 23 -7.94 -0.04 15.14
CA ASN A 23 -7.59 -0.60 13.83
C ASN A 23 -7.85 0.39 12.69
N ARG A 24 -8.94 1.15 12.71
CA ARG A 24 -9.25 2.15 11.68
C ARG A 24 -8.13 3.17 11.54
N THR A 25 -7.66 3.74 12.66
CA THR A 25 -6.53 4.67 12.68
C THR A 25 -5.25 4.04 12.10
N ARG A 26 -4.96 2.78 12.44
CA ARG A 26 -3.79 2.05 11.90
C ARG A 26 -3.94 1.70 10.42
N SER A 27 -5.17 1.45 9.95
CA SER A 27 -5.45 1.02 8.57
C SER A 27 -5.33 2.15 7.56
N GLY A 28 -5.55 3.40 7.96
CA GLY A 28 -5.54 4.54 7.03
C GLY A 28 -4.21 4.68 6.28
N ILE A 29 -3.09 4.47 6.96
CA ILE A 29 -1.76 4.48 6.33
C ILE A 29 -1.54 3.20 5.52
N ARG A 30 -1.88 2.04 6.09
CA ARG A 30 -1.69 0.74 5.42
C ARG A 30 -2.42 0.66 4.08
N VAL A 31 -3.68 1.09 4.01
CA VAL A 31 -4.47 1.03 2.77
C VAL A 31 -3.79 1.79 1.62
N ARG A 32 -3.16 2.93 1.91
CA ARG A 32 -2.44 3.71 0.89
C ARG A 32 -1.25 2.94 0.31
N VAL A 33 -0.55 2.19 1.16
CA VAL A 33 0.66 1.44 0.81
C VAL A 33 0.32 0.07 0.20
N ASP A 34 -0.65 -0.64 0.79
CA ASP A 34 -1.13 -1.94 0.31
C ASP A 34 -1.65 -1.84 -1.14
N HIS A 35 -2.27 -0.71 -1.52
CA HIS A 35 -2.68 -0.49 -2.90
C HIS A 35 -1.49 -0.40 -3.87
N VAL A 36 -0.39 0.24 -3.48
CA VAL A 36 0.85 0.30 -4.29
C VAL A 36 1.41 -1.11 -4.47
N PHE A 37 1.49 -1.88 -3.39
CA PHE A 37 2.00 -3.26 -3.45
C PHE A 37 1.09 -4.17 -4.26
N GLY A 38 -0.24 -4.00 -4.17
CA GLY A 38 -1.19 -4.73 -5.00
C GLY A 38 -0.98 -4.46 -6.49
N ALA A 39 -0.81 -3.19 -6.88
CA ALA A 39 -0.48 -2.82 -8.24
C ALA A 39 0.87 -3.40 -8.69
N GLN A 40 1.89 -3.36 -7.83
CA GLN A 40 3.20 -3.92 -8.16
C GLN A 40 3.16 -5.45 -8.34
N ALA A 41 2.41 -6.14 -7.48
CA ALA A 41 2.26 -7.58 -7.52
C ALA A 41 1.50 -8.04 -8.78
N ASN A 42 0.38 -7.40 -9.09
CA ASN A 42 -0.51 -7.82 -10.17
C ASN A 42 -0.08 -7.29 -11.54
N ASP A 43 0.27 -5.99 -11.63
CA ASP A 43 0.40 -5.32 -12.93
C ASP A 43 1.86 -5.07 -13.35
N MET A 44 2.82 -5.12 -12.41
CA MET A 44 4.21 -4.71 -12.64
C MET A 44 5.21 -5.87 -12.58
N GLY A 45 4.74 -7.07 -12.90
CA GLY A 45 5.58 -8.28 -12.94
C GLY A 45 6.07 -8.74 -11.56
N GLY A 46 5.28 -8.49 -10.52
CA GLY A 46 5.58 -8.90 -9.15
C GLY A 46 6.47 -7.93 -8.36
N VAL A 47 6.64 -8.22 -7.07
CA VAL A 47 7.48 -7.44 -6.14
C VAL A 47 8.92 -7.95 -6.04
N LEU A 48 9.22 -9.14 -6.55
CA LEU A 48 10.55 -9.75 -6.44
C LEU A 48 11.56 -9.07 -7.38
N VAL A 49 12.74 -8.72 -6.86
CA VAL A 49 13.84 -8.08 -7.62
C VAL A 49 15.02 -9.05 -7.68
N ARG A 50 15.34 -9.57 -8.87
CA ARG A 50 16.45 -10.52 -9.12
C ARG A 50 17.71 -9.87 -9.72
N THR A 51 17.86 -8.56 -9.59
CA THR A 51 18.98 -7.83 -10.21
C THR A 51 20.27 -8.04 -9.42
N ILE A 52 21.39 -8.27 -10.12
CA ILE A 52 22.71 -8.35 -9.49
C ILE A 52 23.20 -6.95 -9.13
N GLY A 53 23.55 -6.74 -7.86
CA GLY A 53 24.09 -5.47 -7.34
C GLY A 53 23.03 -4.53 -6.76
N LEU A 54 23.32 -3.98 -5.58
CA LEU A 54 22.41 -3.13 -4.81
C LEU A 54 21.99 -1.87 -5.57
N THR A 55 22.92 -1.22 -6.27
CA THR A 55 22.64 -0.01 -7.06
C THR A 55 21.59 -0.28 -8.14
N ARG A 56 21.69 -1.40 -8.86
CA ARG A 56 20.72 -1.78 -9.89
C ARG A 56 19.36 -2.14 -9.29
N ALA A 57 19.35 -2.82 -8.15
CA ALA A 57 18.13 -3.11 -7.41
C ALA A 57 17.41 -1.82 -6.97
N LYS A 58 18.14 -0.85 -6.41
CA LYS A 58 17.61 0.46 -6.02
C LYS A 58 16.98 1.20 -7.21
N VAL A 59 17.68 1.27 -8.34
CA VAL A 59 17.15 1.91 -9.56
C VAL A 59 15.89 1.20 -10.05
N LYS A 60 15.87 -0.14 -10.09
CA LYS A 60 14.69 -0.90 -10.53
C LYS A 60 13.46 -0.66 -9.64
N ILE A 61 13.65 -0.60 -8.32
CA ILE A 61 12.58 -0.27 -7.37
C ILE A 61 12.12 1.17 -7.57
N GLY A 62 13.04 2.12 -7.72
CA GLY A 62 12.73 3.52 -7.99
C GLY A 62 11.90 3.71 -9.25
N LEU A 63 12.30 3.07 -10.35
CA LEU A 63 11.56 3.09 -11.61
C LEU A 63 10.16 2.47 -11.48
N LYS A 64 10.00 1.38 -10.73
CA LYS A 64 8.68 0.80 -10.44
C LYS A 64 7.78 1.79 -9.69
N ASN A 65 8.31 2.46 -8.66
CA ASN A 65 7.55 3.46 -7.91
C ASN A 65 7.16 4.66 -8.79
N LEU A 66 8.08 5.13 -9.64
CA LEU A 66 7.80 6.23 -10.57
C LEU A 66 6.69 5.86 -11.57
N ALA A 67 6.81 4.70 -12.23
CA ALA A 67 5.80 4.24 -13.18
C ALA A 67 4.42 4.07 -12.52
N TYR A 68 4.38 3.53 -11.30
CA TYR A 68 3.14 3.47 -10.53
C TYR A 68 2.55 4.86 -10.28
N ASN A 69 3.36 5.83 -9.83
CA ASN A 69 2.91 7.20 -9.55
C ASN A 69 2.36 7.89 -10.80
N MET A 70 3.01 7.74 -11.95
CA MET A 70 2.54 8.32 -13.22
C MET A 70 1.18 7.72 -13.64
N ARG A 71 1.05 6.38 -13.56
CA ARG A 71 -0.22 5.70 -13.84
C ARG A 71 -1.32 6.13 -12.88
N ARG A 72 -1.01 6.22 -11.59
CA ARG A 72 -1.95 6.65 -10.54
C ARG A 72 -2.41 8.08 -10.74
N LEU A 73 -1.51 8.99 -11.13
CA LEU A 73 -1.86 10.37 -11.46
C LEU A 73 -2.86 10.42 -12.62
N GLY A 74 -2.62 9.65 -13.68
CA GLY A 74 -3.56 9.55 -14.81
C GLY A 74 -4.95 9.06 -14.38
N GLN A 75 -5.02 8.04 -13.51
CA GLN A 75 -6.29 7.56 -12.96
C GLN A 75 -6.99 8.62 -12.11
N LEU A 76 -6.25 9.29 -11.22
CA LEU A 76 -6.81 10.34 -10.36
C LEU A 76 -7.36 11.51 -11.16
N ARG A 77 -6.67 11.93 -12.23
CA ARG A 77 -7.18 12.97 -13.15
C ARG A 77 -8.44 12.56 -13.90
N ARG A 78 -8.59 11.27 -14.23
CA ARG A 78 -9.84 10.77 -14.86
C ARG A 78 -11.01 10.72 -13.87
N LEU A 79 -10.73 10.35 -12.62
CA LEU A 79 -11.74 10.31 -11.55
C LEU A 79 -12.13 11.72 -11.08
N HIS A 80 -11.20 12.66 -11.13
CA HIS A 80 -11.39 14.07 -10.76
C HIS A 80 -10.94 14.99 -11.92
N PRO A 81 -11.77 15.14 -12.96
CA PRO A 81 -11.42 15.90 -14.16
C PRO A 81 -11.25 17.41 -13.92
N ASN A 82 -11.89 17.95 -12.87
CA ASN A 82 -11.69 19.32 -12.38
C ASN A 82 -11.33 19.26 -10.89
N PRO A 83 -10.04 19.15 -10.54
CA PRO A 83 -9.62 19.35 -9.16
C PRO A 83 -9.80 20.83 -8.80
N VAL A 84 -10.54 21.09 -7.70
CA VAL A 84 -10.68 22.41 -7.07
C VAL A 84 -9.36 22.93 -6.54
#